data_AF-X1L875-F1
#
_entry.id   AF-X1L875-F1
#
_cell.length_a   1.000
_cell.length_b   1.000
_cell.length_c   1.000
_cell.angle_alpha   90.00
_cell.angle_beta   90.00
_cell.angle_gamma   90.00
#
_symmetry.space_group_name_H-M   'P 1'
#
loop_
_entity.id
_entity.type
_entity.pdbx_description
1 polymer ?
#
loop_
_entity_poly.entity_id
_entity_poly.type
_entity_poly.pdbx_seq_one_letter_code
_entity_poly.pdbx_strand_id
1 'polypeptide(L)'
;MSKPNLFEVAQWQLDECAKILKLDPNVNAILRVPMRELHVSLPVRMDDGTIRVFRGFRFQYNDAKGPTKGGIRFHPNETIDTVRALAAWMTWKCALLDLPLGGAKGGVICNPKEMSQAELEGLSRAYIQSVWQFIGPDKDIPAPDVYTNPQVMAWMMDEYSKITGKNQFGVITGKPLSLGGSAGRDDATARGGWYTIREAAKECSIDLKKATVAVQGYGNAGYYAAYLAESL
;
A
#
# COMPACT_ATOMS: atom_id res chain seq x y z
N MET A 1 -1.25 -27.23 -7.65
CA MET A 1 -1.66 -26.07 -8.46
C MET A 1 -0.73 -24.92 -8.10
N SER A 2 -0.03 -24.32 -9.07
CA SER A 2 0.75 -23.09 -8.82
C SER A 2 -0.19 -21.99 -8.33
N LYS A 3 0.25 -21.17 -7.37
CA LYS A 3 -0.52 -19.99 -6.98
C LYS A 3 -0.67 -19.09 -8.23
N PRO A 4 -1.87 -18.56 -8.50
CA PRO A 4 -2.07 -17.66 -9.63
C PRO A 4 -1.19 -16.42 -9.47
N ASN A 5 -0.55 -16.00 -10.55
CA ASN A 5 0.22 -14.77 -10.59
C ASN A 5 -0.75 -13.58 -10.47
N LEU A 6 -0.66 -12.83 -9.36
CA LEU A 6 -1.57 -11.72 -9.10
C LEU A 6 -1.48 -10.61 -10.14
N PHE A 7 -0.33 -10.44 -10.80
CA PHE A 7 -0.18 -9.42 -11.81
C PHE A 7 -0.90 -9.79 -13.11
N GLU A 8 -0.84 -11.07 -13.51
CA GLU A 8 -1.62 -11.57 -14.64
C GLU A 8 -3.14 -11.41 -14.40
N VAL A 9 -3.59 -11.61 -13.15
CA VAL A 9 -4.98 -11.34 -12.77
C VAL A 9 -5.32 -9.85 -12.93
N ALA A 10 -4.46 -8.94 -12.47
CA ALA A 10 -4.68 -7.50 -12.62
C ALA A 10 -4.71 -7.06 -14.09
N GLN A 11 -3.86 -7.66 -14.94
CA GLN A 11 -3.85 -7.40 -16.38
C GLN A 11 -5.12 -7.94 -17.05
N TRP A 12 -5.55 -9.15 -16.70
CA TRP A 12 -6.79 -9.72 -17.22
C TRP A 12 -8.00 -8.85 -16.87
N GLN A 13 -8.09 -8.35 -15.62
CA GLN A 13 -9.16 -7.44 -15.21
C GLN A 13 -9.17 -6.14 -16.04
N LEU A 14 -7.99 -5.56 -16.31
CA LEU A 14 -7.86 -4.41 -17.18
C LEU A 14 -8.33 -4.73 -18.61
N ASP A 15 -7.89 -5.85 -19.17
CA ASP A 15 -8.21 -6.28 -20.53
C ASP A 15 -9.74 -6.48 -20.70
N GLU A 16 -10.43 -7.03 -19.70
CA GLU A 16 -11.90 -7.14 -19.71
C GLU A 16 -12.59 -5.76 -19.67
N CYS A 17 -12.13 -4.85 -18.80
CA CYS A 17 -12.64 -3.47 -18.75
C CYS A 17 -12.39 -2.72 -20.07
N ALA A 18 -11.22 -2.91 -20.69
CA ALA A 18 -10.87 -2.27 -21.95
C ALA A 18 -11.82 -2.67 -23.09
N LYS A 19 -12.27 -3.93 -23.13
CA LYS A 19 -13.28 -4.41 -24.08
C LYS A 19 -14.63 -3.70 -23.89
N ILE A 20 -15.08 -3.57 -22.65
CA ILE A 20 -16.35 -2.89 -22.31
C ILE A 20 -16.30 -1.42 -22.72
N LEU A 21 -15.19 -0.74 -22.42
CA LEU A 21 -14.99 0.67 -22.72
C LEU A 21 -14.66 0.95 -24.20
N LYS A 22 -14.38 -0.08 -25.00
CA LYS A 22 -13.78 0.05 -26.35
C LYS A 22 -12.55 0.95 -26.32
N LEU A 23 -11.70 0.73 -25.32
CA LEU A 23 -10.51 1.53 -25.07
C LEU A 23 -9.53 1.43 -26.24
N ASP A 24 -8.87 2.54 -26.58
CA ASP A 24 -7.79 2.55 -27.57
C ASP A 24 -6.73 1.48 -27.20
N PRO A 25 -6.38 0.57 -28.12
CA PRO A 25 -5.39 -0.48 -27.85
C PRO A 25 -4.03 0.07 -27.38
N ASN A 26 -3.63 1.26 -27.83
CA ASN A 26 -2.39 1.91 -27.40
C ASN A 26 -2.47 2.36 -25.94
N VAL A 27 -3.62 2.88 -25.52
CA VAL A 27 -3.86 3.25 -24.12
C VAL A 27 -3.91 1.99 -23.26
N ASN A 28 -4.56 0.92 -23.71
CA ASN A 28 -4.56 -0.36 -22.99
C ASN A 28 -3.13 -0.89 -22.80
N ALA A 29 -2.30 -0.86 -23.84
CA ALA A 29 -0.91 -1.30 -23.76
C ALA A 29 -0.10 -0.54 -22.71
N ILE A 30 -0.28 0.79 -22.60
CA ILE A 30 0.36 1.63 -21.57
C ILE A 30 -0.15 1.25 -20.17
N LEU A 31 -1.46 1.10 -20.01
CA LEU A 31 -2.09 0.78 -18.72
C LEU A 31 -1.81 -0.64 -18.23
N ARG A 32 -1.35 -1.54 -19.11
CA ARG A 32 -1.12 -2.96 -18.80
C ARG A 32 0.19 -3.23 -18.06
N VAL A 33 1.10 -2.25 -17.99
CA VAL A 33 2.41 -2.36 -17.34
C VAL A 33 2.69 -1.13 -16.46
N PRO A 34 3.51 -1.25 -15.40
CA PRO A 34 3.91 -0.10 -14.62
C PRO A 34 4.86 0.81 -15.40
N MET A 35 4.75 2.12 -15.18
CA MET A 35 5.66 3.13 -15.71
C MET A 35 7.09 2.96 -15.18
N ARG A 36 7.27 2.53 -13.93
CA ARG A 36 8.60 2.39 -13.30
C ARG A 36 8.62 1.30 -12.24
N GLU A 37 9.69 0.51 -12.25
CA GLU A 37 9.99 -0.50 -11.24
C GLU A 37 11.38 -0.23 -10.63
N LEU A 38 11.45 -0.18 -9.31
CA LEU A 38 12.71 -0.08 -8.56
C LEU A 38 12.92 -1.35 -7.75
N HIS A 39 14.11 -1.92 -7.89
CA HIS A 39 14.58 -3.08 -7.14
C HIS A 39 15.83 -2.68 -6.38
N VAL A 40 15.81 -2.85 -5.06
CA VAL A 40 16.88 -2.37 -4.18
C VAL A 40 17.35 -3.49 -3.26
N SER A 41 18.64 -3.49 -2.98
CA SER A 41 19.27 -4.34 -1.97
C SER A 41 19.49 -3.51 -0.70
N LEU A 42 19.00 -4.01 0.43
CA LEU A 42 18.94 -3.29 1.70
C LEU A 42 19.85 -3.99 2.71
N PRO A 43 21.14 -3.64 2.79
CA PRO A 43 22.02 -4.17 3.83
C PRO A 43 21.63 -3.59 5.19
N VAL A 44 21.33 -4.45 6.15
CA VAL A 44 20.96 -4.09 7.52
C VAL A 44 21.85 -4.85 8.48
N ARG A 45 22.40 -4.15 9.48
CA ARG A 45 23.10 -4.77 10.60
C ARG A 45 22.06 -5.33 11.58
N MET A 46 22.14 -6.63 11.82
CA MET A 46 21.29 -7.36 12.75
C MET A 46 21.79 -7.22 14.19
N ASP A 47 20.96 -7.56 15.17
CA ASP A 47 21.29 -7.43 16.60
C ASP A 47 22.49 -8.33 17.00
N ASP A 48 22.69 -9.45 16.32
CA ASP A 48 23.84 -10.35 16.50
C ASP A 48 25.15 -9.81 15.88
N GLY A 49 25.10 -8.61 15.27
CA GLY A 49 26.23 -7.95 14.62
C GLY A 49 26.47 -8.35 13.16
N THR A 50 25.76 -9.36 12.65
CA THR A 50 25.85 -9.78 11.24
C THR A 50 25.19 -8.76 10.31
N ILE A 51 25.51 -8.84 9.01
CA ILE A 51 24.81 -8.06 7.97
C ILE A 51 23.88 -8.99 7.20
N ARG A 52 22.59 -8.65 7.14
CA ARG A 52 21.62 -9.30 6.27
C ARG A 52 21.22 -8.35 5.16
N VAL A 53 21.16 -8.85 3.93
CA VAL A 53 20.71 -8.06 2.76
C VAL A 53 19.27 -8.45 2.42
N PHE A 54 18.35 -7.51 2.60
CA PHE A 54 16.95 -7.69 2.22
C PHE A 54 16.69 -7.19 0.80
N ARG A 55 15.66 -7.74 0.14
CA ARG A 55 15.22 -7.28 -1.18
C ARG A 55 14.01 -6.37 -1.01
N GLY A 56 14.14 -5.14 -1.49
CA GLY A 56 13.09 -4.13 -1.49
C GLY A 56 12.63 -3.77 -2.90
N PHE A 57 11.42 -3.24 -2.98
CA PHE A 57 10.72 -2.92 -4.21
C PHE A 57 9.96 -1.61 -4.09
N ARG A 58 9.97 -0.77 -5.13
CA ARG A 58 9.01 0.33 -5.30
C ARG A 58 8.53 0.41 -6.74
N PHE A 59 7.23 0.27 -6.94
CA PHE A 59 6.57 0.24 -8.23
C PHE A 59 5.70 1.48 -8.34
N GLN A 60 5.91 2.28 -9.38
CA GLN A 60 5.10 3.44 -9.72
C GLN A 60 4.37 3.11 -11.02
N TYR A 61 3.08 2.86 -10.90
CA TYR A 61 2.32 2.21 -11.96
C TYR A 61 1.90 3.20 -13.04
N ASN A 62 1.24 4.29 -12.64
CA ASN A 62 0.79 5.34 -13.55
C ASN A 62 0.58 6.62 -12.74
N ASP A 63 1.05 7.76 -13.26
CA ASP A 63 1.02 9.08 -12.63
C ASP A 63 0.18 10.11 -13.43
N ALA A 64 -0.62 9.66 -14.40
CA ALA A 64 -1.36 10.56 -15.29
C ALA A 64 -2.35 11.49 -14.55
N LYS A 65 -2.88 11.07 -13.40
CA LYS A 65 -3.77 11.89 -12.55
C LYS A 65 -3.02 12.73 -11.49
N GLY A 66 -1.72 12.52 -11.32
CA GLY A 66 -0.91 13.16 -10.28
C GLY A 66 0.08 12.22 -9.61
N PRO A 67 0.72 12.66 -8.51
CA PRO A 67 1.74 11.88 -7.79
C PRO A 67 1.25 10.48 -7.45
N THR A 68 2.13 9.49 -7.51
CA THR A 68 1.71 8.11 -7.24
C THR A 68 1.49 7.88 -5.74
N LYS A 69 0.52 7.02 -5.41
CA LYS A 69 0.18 6.71 -4.02
C LYS A 69 0.14 5.23 -3.77
N GLY A 70 0.76 4.80 -2.67
CA GLY A 70 0.41 3.51 -2.07
C GLY A 70 1.40 2.93 -1.09
N GLY A 71 0.94 1.92 -0.36
CA GLY A 71 1.58 1.40 0.83
C GLY A 71 2.90 0.65 0.60
N ILE A 72 3.63 0.42 1.69
CA ILE A 72 4.84 -0.41 1.74
C ILE A 72 4.54 -1.63 2.60
N ARG A 73 4.67 -2.82 2.03
CA ARG A 73 4.39 -4.09 2.70
C ARG A 73 5.67 -4.80 3.13
N PHE A 74 5.71 -5.24 4.37
CA PHE A 74 6.79 -6.10 4.87
C PHE A 74 6.24 -7.50 5.06
N HIS A 75 6.66 -8.47 4.25
CA HIS A 75 6.11 -9.82 4.32
C HIS A 75 7.06 -10.89 3.77
N PRO A 76 7.17 -12.07 4.41
CA PRO A 76 8.15 -13.08 3.98
C PRO A 76 7.83 -13.68 2.62
N ASN A 77 6.54 -13.76 2.27
CA ASN A 77 6.07 -14.24 0.97
C ASN A 77 5.80 -13.10 -0.03
N GLU A 78 6.38 -11.93 0.18
CA GLU A 78 6.23 -10.84 -0.80
C GLU A 78 6.92 -11.19 -2.11
N THR A 79 6.29 -10.85 -3.23
CA THR A 79 6.83 -11.10 -4.57
C THR A 79 6.73 -9.86 -5.45
N ILE A 80 7.60 -9.78 -6.44
CA ILE A 80 7.58 -8.69 -7.45
C ILE A 80 6.19 -8.57 -8.08
N ASP A 81 5.59 -9.69 -8.49
CA ASP A 81 4.29 -9.69 -9.14
C ASP A 81 3.15 -9.25 -8.21
N THR A 82 3.24 -9.59 -6.92
CA THR A 82 2.27 -9.14 -5.91
C THR A 82 2.34 -7.61 -5.76
N VAL A 83 3.55 -7.05 -5.62
CA VAL A 83 3.73 -5.60 -5.50
C VAL A 83 3.26 -4.89 -6.78
N ARG A 84 3.55 -5.44 -7.95
CA ARG A 84 3.10 -4.90 -9.24
C ARG A 84 1.58 -4.89 -9.37
N ALA A 85 0.90 -5.98 -9.03
CA ALA A 85 -0.55 -6.08 -9.03
C ALA A 85 -1.19 -5.05 -8.07
N LEU A 86 -0.65 -4.94 -6.85
CA LEU A 86 -1.11 -3.98 -5.86
C LEU A 86 -0.90 -2.53 -6.32
N ALA A 87 0.17 -2.22 -7.05
CA ALA A 87 0.40 -0.90 -7.63
C ALA A 87 -0.62 -0.57 -8.73
N ALA A 88 -0.98 -1.54 -9.57
CA ALA A 88 -2.06 -1.41 -10.54
C ALA A 88 -3.40 -1.09 -9.85
N TRP A 89 -3.79 -1.87 -8.84
CA TRP A 89 -5.04 -1.64 -8.10
C TRP A 89 -5.05 -0.32 -7.33
N MET A 90 -3.89 0.20 -6.90
CA MET A 90 -3.81 1.55 -6.35
C MET A 90 -4.17 2.62 -7.38
N THR A 91 -3.75 2.46 -8.64
CA THR A 91 -4.12 3.37 -9.75
C THR A 91 -5.63 3.39 -9.92
N TRP A 92 -6.25 2.22 -10.02
CA TRP A 92 -7.69 2.10 -10.25
C TRP A 92 -8.50 2.62 -9.07
N LYS A 93 -8.08 2.32 -7.84
CA LYS A 93 -8.75 2.83 -6.64
C LYS A 93 -8.69 4.36 -6.54
N CYS A 94 -7.53 4.95 -6.83
CA CYS A 94 -7.40 6.41 -6.83
C CYS A 94 -8.25 7.05 -7.92
N ALA A 95 -8.26 6.48 -9.12
CA ALA A 95 -9.11 6.94 -10.22
C ALA A 95 -10.61 6.81 -9.91
N LEU A 96 -11.04 5.69 -9.34
CA LEU A 96 -12.44 5.42 -8.98
C LEU A 96 -12.98 6.43 -7.96
N LEU A 97 -12.15 6.85 -7.00
CA LEU A 97 -12.50 7.84 -5.97
C LEU A 97 -12.22 9.29 -6.41
N ASP A 98 -11.91 9.48 -7.69
CA ASP A 98 -11.53 10.77 -8.30
C ASP A 98 -10.45 11.54 -7.53
N LEU A 99 -9.48 10.82 -6.97
CA LEU A 99 -8.34 11.43 -6.31
C LEU A 99 -7.32 11.92 -7.36
N PRO A 100 -6.66 13.08 -7.16
CA PRO A 100 -5.60 13.58 -8.05
C PRO A 100 -4.28 12.84 -7.78
N LEU A 101 -4.33 11.51 -7.84
CA LEU A 101 -3.25 10.61 -7.48
C LEU A 101 -3.17 9.46 -8.47
N GLY A 102 -1.93 9.08 -8.79
CA GLY A 102 -1.59 7.84 -9.47
C GLY A 102 -1.49 6.65 -8.51
N GLY A 103 -1.11 5.49 -9.04
CA GLY A 103 -0.91 4.28 -8.24
C GLY A 103 0.55 3.90 -8.05
N ALA A 104 0.91 3.52 -6.83
CA ALA A 104 2.21 2.92 -6.52
C ALA A 104 2.10 1.84 -5.43
N LYS A 105 3.12 1.02 -5.30
CA LYS A 105 3.26 0.09 -4.17
C LYS A 105 4.71 -0.20 -3.89
N GLY A 106 5.06 -0.36 -2.61
CA GLY A 106 6.36 -0.85 -2.19
C GLY A 106 6.25 -2.16 -1.44
N GLY A 107 7.37 -2.88 -1.36
CA GLY A 107 7.44 -4.13 -0.64
C GLY A 107 8.86 -4.45 -0.19
N VAL A 108 9.01 -5.16 0.91
CA VAL A 108 10.28 -5.76 1.35
C VAL A 108 10.05 -7.21 1.74
N ILE A 109 10.89 -8.10 1.23
CA ILE A 109 10.86 -9.52 1.58
C ILE A 109 11.54 -9.70 2.94
N CYS A 110 10.78 -9.61 4.01
CA CYS A 110 11.23 -9.81 5.39
C CYS A 110 10.11 -10.39 6.26
N ASN A 111 10.46 -10.97 7.42
CA ASN A 111 9.50 -11.35 8.45
C ASN A 111 9.64 -10.43 9.66
N PRO A 112 8.83 -9.36 9.78
CA PRO A 112 8.90 -8.43 10.92
C PRO A 112 8.67 -9.09 12.29
N LYS A 113 8.06 -10.29 12.32
CA LYS A 113 7.81 -11.03 13.58
C LYS A 113 9.08 -11.66 14.16
N GLU A 114 10.12 -11.81 13.35
CA GLU A 114 11.42 -12.37 13.74
C GLU A 114 12.49 -11.27 13.90
N MET A 115 12.08 -10.00 13.84
CA MET A 115 12.99 -8.86 13.89
C MET A 115 12.76 -8.07 15.17
N SER A 116 13.83 -7.53 15.73
CA SER A 116 13.71 -6.56 16.81
C SER A 116 13.20 -5.21 16.29
N GLN A 117 12.82 -4.32 17.21
CA GLN A 117 12.44 -2.95 16.85
C GLN A 117 13.61 -2.19 16.20
N ALA A 118 14.83 -2.40 16.68
CA ALA A 118 16.02 -1.76 16.14
C ALA A 118 16.32 -2.23 14.71
N GLU A 119 16.20 -3.53 14.44
CA GLU A 119 16.36 -4.09 13.10
C GLU A 119 15.27 -3.61 12.14
N LEU A 120 14.03 -3.50 12.63
CA LEU A 120 12.90 -3.01 11.84
C LEU A 120 13.06 -1.51 11.50
N GLU A 121 13.55 -0.71 12.44
CA GLU A 121 13.91 0.68 12.19
C GLU A 121 15.05 0.78 11.17
N GLY A 122 16.13 0.02 11.37
CA GLY A 122 17.27 -0.05 10.45
C GLY A 122 16.85 -0.40 9.02
N LEU A 123 15.98 -1.41 8.87
CA LEU A 123 15.41 -1.78 7.57
C LEU A 123 14.55 -0.67 6.96
N SER A 124 13.73 -0.01 7.77
CA SER A 124 12.86 1.08 7.32
C SER A 124 13.67 2.27 6.82
N ARG A 125 14.77 2.61 7.50
CA ARG A 125 15.69 3.68 7.10
C ARG A 125 16.47 3.31 5.84
N ALA A 126 17.03 2.09 5.79
CA ALA A 126 17.74 1.58 4.61
C ALA A 126 16.85 1.58 3.35
N TYR A 127 15.56 1.24 3.50
CA TYR A 127 14.59 1.32 2.42
C TYR A 127 14.48 2.75 1.87
N ILE A 128 14.30 3.75 2.74
CA ILE A 128 14.19 5.15 2.34
C ILE A 128 15.47 5.67 1.68
N GLN A 129 16.63 5.36 2.27
CA GLN A 129 17.93 5.70 1.68
C GLN A 129 18.10 5.16 0.25
N SER A 130 17.43 4.04 -0.07
CA SER A 130 17.50 3.43 -1.39
C SER A 130 16.49 3.99 -2.41
N VAL A 131 15.40 4.62 -1.96
CA VAL A 131 14.31 5.08 -2.84
C VAL A 131 14.04 6.58 -2.79
N TRP A 132 14.72 7.35 -1.94
CA TRP A 132 14.39 8.76 -1.65
C TRP A 132 14.33 9.64 -2.90
N GLN A 133 15.16 9.40 -3.93
CA GLN A 133 15.17 10.20 -5.16
C GLN A 133 13.88 10.06 -5.99
N PHE A 134 13.13 8.97 -5.77
CA PHE A 134 11.94 8.61 -6.52
C PHE A 134 10.65 8.83 -5.75
N ILE A 135 10.75 9.14 -4.45
CA ILE A 135 9.60 9.49 -3.61
C ILE A 135 9.63 10.99 -3.27
N GLY A 136 8.50 11.51 -2.82
CA GLY A 136 8.36 12.92 -2.50
C GLY A 136 6.89 13.33 -2.39
N PRO A 137 6.56 14.41 -1.65
CA PRO A 137 5.19 14.88 -1.49
C PRO A 137 4.45 15.19 -2.81
N ASP A 138 5.22 15.47 -3.86
CA ASP A 138 4.78 15.86 -5.20
C ASP A 138 5.17 14.82 -6.27
N LYS A 139 5.67 13.64 -5.87
CA LYS A 139 6.14 12.58 -6.78
C LYS A 139 5.50 11.24 -6.50
N ASP A 140 5.76 10.71 -5.31
CA ASP A 140 5.27 9.41 -4.87
C ASP A 140 5.23 9.36 -3.36
N ILE A 141 4.05 9.07 -2.81
CA ILE A 141 3.75 9.21 -1.38
C ILE A 141 3.42 7.83 -0.79
N PRO A 142 4.33 7.22 -0.02
CA PRO A 142 4.07 5.91 0.58
C PRO A 142 3.02 5.94 1.70
N ALA A 143 2.67 4.76 2.21
CA ALA A 143 1.73 4.54 3.30
C ALA A 143 2.00 3.21 4.03
N PRO A 144 1.34 2.96 5.17
CA PRO A 144 1.24 1.63 5.75
C PRO A 144 0.60 0.62 4.80
N ASP A 145 0.97 -0.64 5.01
CA ASP A 145 0.36 -1.84 4.47
C ASP A 145 0.61 -3.01 5.45
N VAL A 146 0.54 -4.26 5.00
CA VAL A 146 0.74 -5.43 5.87
C VAL A 146 2.10 -5.34 6.58
N TYR A 147 2.04 -5.44 7.91
CA TYR A 147 3.16 -5.35 8.86
C TYR A 147 3.99 -4.07 8.81
N THR A 148 3.43 -2.99 8.27
CA THR A 148 3.92 -1.63 8.51
C THR A 148 2.81 -0.81 9.18
N ASN A 149 3.19 0.16 10.01
CA ASN A 149 2.28 0.85 10.92
C ASN A 149 2.72 2.32 11.09
N PRO A 150 2.04 3.12 11.92
CA PRO A 150 2.43 4.51 12.13
C PRO A 150 3.88 4.70 12.61
N GLN A 151 4.41 3.79 13.42
CA GLN A 151 5.82 3.85 13.85
C GLN A 151 6.77 3.69 12.67
N VAL A 152 6.52 2.72 11.78
CA VAL A 152 7.33 2.54 10.56
C VAL A 152 7.26 3.78 9.68
N MET A 153 6.08 4.40 9.55
CA MET A 153 5.94 5.66 8.78
C MET A 153 6.70 6.82 9.41
N ALA A 154 6.78 6.88 10.75
CA ALA A 154 7.53 7.89 11.47
C ALA A 154 9.03 7.78 11.16
N TRP A 155 9.62 6.59 11.28
CA TRP A 155 11.03 6.36 10.94
C TRP A 155 11.34 6.69 9.48
N MET A 156 10.45 6.29 8.56
CA MET A 156 10.63 6.56 7.14
C MET A 156 10.55 8.06 6.80
N MET A 157 9.64 8.78 7.43
CA MET A 157 9.50 10.24 7.27
C MET A 157 10.71 10.98 7.82
N ASP A 158 11.19 10.56 8.99
CA ASP A 158 12.37 11.12 9.66
C ASP A 158 13.62 10.93 8.78
N GLU A 159 13.87 9.72 8.29
CA GLU A 159 15.01 9.44 7.42
C GLU A 159 14.96 10.26 6.12
N TYR A 160 13.79 10.37 5.49
CA TYR A 160 13.63 11.19 4.29
C TYR A 160 13.89 12.68 4.58
N SER A 161 13.38 13.19 5.70
CA SER A 161 13.58 14.58 6.12
C SER A 161 15.06 14.88 6.39
N LYS A 162 15.77 13.94 7.02
CA LYS A 162 17.21 14.01 7.24
C LYS A 162 18.00 14.07 5.92
N ILE A 163 17.71 13.16 4.98
CA ILE A 163 18.40 13.10 3.68
C ILE A 163 18.16 14.38 2.87
N THR A 164 16.94 14.91 2.90
CA THR A 164 16.56 16.11 2.14
C THR A 164 16.91 17.42 2.85
N GLY A 165 17.45 17.37 4.07
CA GLY A 165 17.88 18.54 4.83
C GLY A 165 16.75 19.45 5.33
N LYS A 166 15.49 18.99 5.30
CA LYS A 166 14.33 19.75 5.79
C LYS A 166 13.20 18.82 6.21
N ASN A 167 12.36 19.27 7.13
CA ASN A 167 11.18 18.52 7.54
C ASN A 167 10.21 18.33 6.37
N GLN A 168 9.89 17.08 6.05
CA GLN A 168 9.07 16.68 4.89
C GLN A 168 7.89 15.80 5.32
N PHE A 169 7.00 16.32 6.17
CA PHE A 169 5.85 15.56 6.69
C PHE A 169 4.91 15.05 5.59
N GLY A 170 4.87 15.69 4.42
CA GLY A 170 4.02 15.29 3.29
C GLY A 170 4.51 14.06 2.53
N VAL A 171 5.75 13.60 2.76
CA VAL A 171 6.35 12.50 1.96
C VAL A 171 5.64 11.16 2.17
N ILE A 172 5.04 10.95 3.34
CA ILE A 172 4.42 9.68 3.69
C ILE A 172 3.15 9.90 4.51
N THR A 173 2.10 9.13 4.20
CA THR A 173 0.83 9.17 4.96
C THR A 173 0.79 8.08 6.02
N GLY A 174 -0.10 8.21 6.99
CA GLY A 174 -0.25 7.21 8.04
C GLY A 174 0.77 7.26 9.15
N LYS A 175 1.29 8.46 9.37
CA LYS A 175 2.10 8.83 10.53
C LYS A 175 1.22 8.95 11.79
N PRO A 176 1.82 8.92 12.98
CA PRO A 176 1.14 9.29 14.23
C PRO A 176 0.63 10.74 14.18
N LEU A 177 -0.39 11.05 15.00
CA LEU A 177 -0.96 12.40 15.08
C LEU A 177 0.09 13.47 15.44
N SER A 178 1.01 13.14 16.35
CA SER A 178 2.11 14.03 16.75
C SER A 178 3.06 14.42 15.62
N LEU A 179 3.03 13.70 14.48
CA LEU A 179 3.85 13.95 13.30
C LEU A 179 3.00 14.36 12.08
N GLY A 180 1.83 14.95 12.30
CA GLY A 180 0.92 15.36 11.21
C GLY A 180 0.17 14.19 10.57
N GLY A 181 -0.14 13.16 11.36
CA GLY A 181 -1.15 12.16 11.02
C GLY A 181 -2.55 12.77 10.96
N SER A 182 -3.46 12.10 10.24
CA SER A 182 -4.88 12.50 10.20
C SER A 182 -5.67 11.75 11.25
N ALA A 183 -6.52 12.45 11.99
CA ALA A 183 -7.56 11.82 12.79
C ALA A 183 -8.51 10.99 11.90
N GLY A 184 -9.07 9.91 12.45
CA GLY A 184 -9.95 8.99 11.72
C GLY A 184 -9.25 8.11 10.68
N ARG A 185 -7.91 8.09 10.65
CA ARG A 185 -7.19 7.21 9.73
C ARG A 185 -7.29 5.74 10.10
N ASP A 186 -7.25 5.43 11.40
CA ASP A 186 -7.04 4.07 11.89
C ASP A 186 -8.13 3.08 11.42
N ASP A 187 -9.36 3.56 11.33
CA ASP A 187 -10.53 2.78 10.93
C ASP A 187 -11.04 3.12 9.50
N ALA A 188 -10.44 4.09 8.81
CA ALA A 188 -10.92 4.61 7.53
C ALA A 188 -11.20 3.51 6.49
N THR A 189 -10.32 2.52 6.39
CA THR A 189 -10.47 1.40 5.44
C THR A 189 -11.69 0.54 5.79
N ALA A 190 -11.83 0.17 7.06
CA ALA A 190 -12.94 -0.67 7.52
C ALA A 190 -14.28 0.08 7.44
N ARG A 191 -14.29 1.35 7.83
CA ARG A 191 -15.44 2.24 7.76
C ARG A 191 -15.92 2.43 6.32
N GLY A 192 -15.00 2.66 5.38
CA GLY A 192 -15.31 2.68 3.95
C GLY A 192 -15.91 1.36 3.46
N GLY A 193 -15.35 0.22 3.89
CA GLY A 193 -15.90 -1.10 3.62
C GLY A 193 -17.35 -1.24 4.10
N TRP A 194 -17.64 -0.82 5.33
CA TRP A 194 -19.01 -0.81 5.86
C TRP A 194 -19.96 0.09 5.09
N TYR A 195 -19.51 1.25 4.60
CA TYR A 195 -20.35 2.08 3.74
C TYR A 195 -20.70 1.36 2.43
N THR A 196 -19.76 0.64 1.82
CA THR A 196 -20.06 -0.14 0.60
C THR A 196 -21.01 -1.30 0.89
N ILE A 197 -20.83 -2.02 2.00
CA ILE A 197 -21.71 -3.12 2.43
C ILE A 197 -23.12 -2.60 2.70
N ARG A 198 -23.25 -1.45 3.36
CA ARG A 198 -24.54 -0.80 3.64
C ARG A 198 -25.32 -0.50 2.36
N GLU A 199 -24.66 0.07 1.35
CA GLU A 199 -25.34 0.35 0.08
C GLU A 199 -25.68 -0.93 -0.69
N ALA A 200 -24.79 -1.92 -0.72
CA ALA A 200 -25.07 -3.22 -1.34
C ALA A 200 -26.21 -3.97 -0.65
N ALA A 201 -26.31 -3.90 0.68
CA ALA A 201 -27.38 -4.54 1.43
C ALA A 201 -28.76 -3.97 1.10
N LYS A 202 -28.86 -2.65 0.86
CA LYS A 202 -30.11 -2.02 0.40
C LYS A 202 -30.55 -2.59 -0.95
N GLU A 203 -29.63 -2.69 -1.91
CA GLU A 203 -29.92 -3.23 -3.24
C GLU A 203 -30.33 -4.71 -3.16
N CYS A 204 -29.67 -5.49 -2.32
CA CYS A 204 -29.97 -6.91 -2.11
C CYS A 204 -31.14 -7.17 -1.14
N SER A 205 -31.79 -6.12 -0.62
CA SER A 205 -32.86 -6.23 0.40
C SER A 205 -32.46 -7.02 1.66
N ILE A 206 -31.21 -6.87 2.11
CA ILE A 206 -30.67 -7.49 3.32
C ILE A 206 -30.80 -6.52 4.51
N ASP A 207 -31.48 -6.96 5.57
CA ASP A 207 -31.53 -6.23 6.84
C ASP A 207 -30.24 -6.47 7.65
N LEU A 208 -29.30 -5.52 7.57
CA LEU A 208 -28.01 -5.62 8.26
C LEU A 208 -28.14 -5.78 9.78
N LYS A 209 -29.22 -5.28 10.41
CA LYS A 209 -29.42 -5.42 11.87
C LYS A 209 -29.66 -6.87 12.30
N LYS A 210 -30.03 -7.74 11.36
CA LYS A 210 -30.30 -9.17 11.59
C LYS A 210 -29.28 -10.06 10.88
N ALA A 211 -28.37 -9.48 10.12
CA ALA A 211 -27.42 -10.23 9.32
C ALA A 211 -26.28 -10.78 10.19
N THR A 212 -25.84 -12.00 9.89
CA THR A 212 -24.63 -12.57 10.47
C THR A 212 -23.41 -12.11 9.68
N VAL A 213 -22.39 -11.62 10.36
CA VAL A 213 -21.16 -11.12 9.74
C VAL A 213 -20.00 -12.05 10.05
N ALA A 214 -19.25 -12.46 9.02
CA ALA A 214 -18.00 -13.19 9.17
C ALA A 214 -16.82 -12.35 8.67
N VAL A 215 -15.80 -12.16 9.51
CA VAL A 215 -14.60 -11.39 9.17
C VAL A 215 -13.39 -12.32 9.10
N GLN A 216 -12.71 -12.35 7.96
CA GLN A 216 -11.48 -13.12 7.79
C GLN A 216 -10.25 -12.21 7.91
N GLY A 217 -9.36 -12.55 8.84
CA GLY A 217 -8.17 -11.77 9.18
C GLY A 217 -8.49 -10.68 10.22
N TYR A 218 -7.64 -10.56 11.23
CA TYR A 218 -7.86 -9.69 12.40
C TYR A 218 -6.71 -8.70 12.62
N GLY A 219 -6.15 -8.18 11.52
CA GLY A 219 -5.26 -7.02 11.55
C GLY A 219 -6.06 -5.71 11.62
N ASN A 220 -5.43 -4.56 11.36
CA ASN A 220 -6.09 -3.23 11.43
C ASN A 220 -7.48 -3.18 10.72
N ALA A 221 -7.55 -3.56 9.45
CA ALA A 221 -8.81 -3.54 8.71
C ALA A 221 -9.87 -4.51 9.28
N GLY A 222 -9.46 -5.74 9.63
CA GLY A 222 -10.38 -6.76 10.13
C GLY A 222 -10.89 -6.49 11.54
N TYR A 223 -10.02 -6.03 12.43
CA TYR A 223 -10.38 -5.59 13.78
C TYR A 223 -11.43 -4.48 13.72
N TYR A 224 -11.16 -3.40 12.96
CA TYR A 224 -12.13 -2.31 12.83
C TYR A 224 -13.38 -2.72 12.05
N ALA A 225 -13.30 -3.65 11.10
CA ALA A 225 -14.48 -4.18 10.44
C ALA A 225 -15.38 -4.92 11.43
N ALA A 226 -14.83 -5.78 12.29
CA ALA A 226 -15.58 -6.47 13.33
C ALA A 226 -16.14 -5.49 14.38
N TYR A 227 -15.31 -4.54 14.84
CA TYR A 227 -15.72 -3.53 15.82
C TYR A 227 -16.85 -2.63 15.31
N LEU A 228 -16.74 -2.17 14.06
CA LEU A 228 -17.76 -1.32 13.46
C LEU A 228 -19.05 -2.08 13.16
N ALA A 229 -18.99 -3.39 12.93
CA ALA A 229 -20.16 -4.25 12.72
C ALA A 229 -21.16 -4.19 13.89
N GLU A 230 -20.67 -3.98 15.11
CA GLU A 230 -21.52 -3.90 16.31
C GLU A 230 -22.21 -2.53 16.44
N SER A 231 -21.76 -1.51 15.69
CA SER A 231 -22.17 -0.11 15.87
C SER A 231 -22.87 0.52 14.65
N LEU A 232 -22.87 -0.15 13.49
CA LEU A 232 -23.47 0.29 12.23
C LEU A 232 -24.58 -0.66 11.79
#